data_AF-A0A9N9P558-F1
#
_entry.id   AF-A0A9N9P558-F1
#
_cell.length_a   1.000
_cell.length_b   1.000
_cell.length_c   1.000
_cell.angle_alpha   90.00
_cell.angle_beta   90.00
_cell.angle_gamma   90.00
#
_symmetry.space_group_name_H-M   'P 1'
#
loop_
_entity.id
_entity.type
_entity.pdbx_description
1 polymer ?
#
loop_
_entity_poly.entity_id
_entity_poly.type
_entity_poly.pdbx_seq_one_letter_code
_entity_poly.pdbx_strand_id
1 'polypeptide(L)'
;AAYDLKTTQLKIISKDKYGVTLAFDGWKNVAKQSLLGSILITSDGKTIVWKADDISGIRSCWPDIIAKTKNLLLEIEKEGIQINAV
;
A
#
# COMPACT_ATOMS: atom_id res chain seq x y z
N ALA A 1 7.16 9.38 -24.11
CA ALA A 1 7.85 8.93 -22.88
C ALA A 1 6.77 8.50 -21.89
N ALA A 2 6.76 7.24 -21.45
CA ALA A 2 5.89 6.85 -20.35
C ALA A 2 6.38 7.63 -19.11
N TYR A 3 5.58 8.57 -18.61
CA TYR A 3 5.85 9.17 -17.31
C TYR A 3 5.97 8.02 -16.31
N ASP A 4 7.07 7.99 -15.56
CA ASP A 4 7.23 6.99 -14.50
C ASP A 4 6.16 7.25 -13.43
N LEU A 5 5.11 6.41 -13.48
CA LEU A 5 3.98 6.43 -12.56
C LEU A 5 4.45 6.30 -11.11
N LYS A 6 5.47 5.47 -10.86
CA LYS A 6 6.03 5.30 -9.51
C LYS A 6 6.67 6.60 -9.03
N THR A 7 7.54 7.21 -9.84
CA THR A 7 8.15 8.51 -9.50
C THR A 7 7.10 9.61 -9.30
N THR A 8 6.02 9.60 -10.07
CA THR A 8 4.95 10.61 -9.94
C THR A 8 4.16 10.42 -8.65
N GLN A 9 3.78 9.19 -8.32
CA GLN A 9 3.08 8.85 -7.08
C GLN A 9 3.94 9.14 -5.85
N LEU A 10 5.23 8.78 -5.88
CA LEU A 10 6.18 9.10 -4.82
C LEU A 10 6.28 10.61 -4.57
N LYS A 11 6.30 11.43 -5.62
CA LYS A 11 6.28 12.90 -5.49
C LYS A 11 5.00 13.44 -4.86
N ILE A 12 3.87 12.76 -5.02
CA ILE A 12 2.61 13.15 -4.37
C ILE A 12 2.69 12.81 -2.87
N ILE A 13 3.07 11.58 -2.56
CA ILE A 13 3.11 11.05 -1.18
C ILE A 13 4.17 11.77 -0.33
N SER A 14 5.38 11.95 -0.87
CA SER A 14 6.49 12.59 -0.15
C SER A 14 6.27 14.08 0.16
N LYS A 15 5.31 14.72 -0.53
CA LYS A 15 4.92 16.11 -0.25
C LYS A 15 3.86 16.22 0.83
N ASP A 16 3.32 15.11 1.31
CA ASP A 16 2.35 15.16 2.38
C ASP A 16 3.02 15.58 3.69
N LYS A 17 2.69 16.79 4.14
CA LYS A 17 3.24 17.38 5.35
C LYS A 17 2.83 16.60 6.61
N TYR A 18 1.66 15.98 6.59
CA TYR A 18 1.08 15.31 7.75
C TYR A 18 1.21 13.80 7.64
N GLY A 19 2.09 13.29 6.77
CA GLY A 19 2.20 11.87 6.48
C GLY A 19 0.94 11.28 5.83
N VAL A 20 1.01 9.99 5.54
CA VAL A 20 -0.08 9.27 4.86
C VAL A 20 -0.66 8.18 5.75
N THR A 21 -1.94 7.89 5.59
CA THR A 21 -2.60 6.76 6.22
C THR A 21 -2.38 5.50 5.40
N LEU A 22 -1.96 4.41 6.05
CA LEU A 22 -1.91 3.10 5.44
C LEU A 22 -3.23 2.35 5.70
N ALA A 23 -3.91 1.95 4.63
CA ALA A 23 -5.11 1.13 4.67
C ALA A 23 -4.90 -0.18 3.90
N PHE A 24 -5.66 -1.20 4.28
CA PHE A 24 -5.68 -2.50 3.60
C PHE A 24 -7.09 -2.74 3.05
N ASP A 25 -7.16 -3.27 1.84
CA ASP A 25 -8.43 -3.70 1.24
C ASP A 25 -8.29 -5.07 0.57
N GLY A 26 -9.34 -5.87 0.62
CA GLY A 26 -9.39 -7.23 0.09
C GLY A 26 -10.26 -7.31 -1.16
N TRP A 27 -9.69 -7.76 -2.26
CA TRP A 27 -10.35 -7.76 -3.57
C TRP A 27 -10.33 -9.16 -4.17
N LYS A 28 -11.35 -9.51 -4.96
CA LYS A 28 -11.28 -10.66 -5.84
C LYS A 28 -11.25 -10.17 -7.29
N ASN A 29 -10.19 -10.48 -8.01
CA ASN A 29 -10.06 -10.04 -9.40
C ASN A 29 -10.81 -10.96 -10.38
N VAL A 30 -10.84 -10.58 -11.66
CA VAL A 30 -11.50 -11.35 -12.74
C VAL A 30 -10.89 -12.73 -12.97
N ALA A 31 -9.62 -12.93 -12.60
CA ALA A 31 -8.94 -14.22 -12.61
C ALA A 31 -9.24 -15.08 -11.36
N LYS A 32 -10.17 -14.65 -10.52
CA LYS A 32 -10.57 -15.29 -9.25
C LYS A 32 -9.46 -15.34 -8.20
N GLN A 33 -8.42 -14.52 -8.35
CA GLN A 33 -7.41 -14.36 -7.32
C GLN A 33 -7.93 -13.49 -6.18
N SER A 34 -7.64 -13.90 -4.95
CA SER A 34 -7.81 -13.06 -3.75
C SER A 34 -6.58 -12.17 -3.62
N LEU A 35 -6.77 -10.85 -3.60
CA LEU A 35 -5.70 -9.86 -3.50
C LEU A 35 -5.84 -9.09 -2.19
N LEU A 36 -4.71 -8.88 -1.51
CA LEU A 36 -4.59 -7.90 -0.43
C LEU A 36 -3.95 -6.64 -0.99
N GLY A 37 -4.77 -5.60 -1.17
CA GLY A 37 -4.32 -4.28 -1.56
C GLY A 37 -3.83 -3.49 -0.36
N SER A 38 -2.70 -2.81 -0.52
CA SER A 38 -2.19 -1.80 0.40
C SER A 38 -2.32 -0.43 -0.23
N ILE A 39 -2.95 0.48 0.50
CA ILE A 39 -3.39 1.78 0.01
C ILE A 39 -2.78 2.86 0.89
N LEU A 40 -2.18 3.86 0.27
CA LEU A 40 -1.73 5.08 0.94
C LEU A 40 -2.72 6.20 0.68
N ILE A 41 -3.17 6.85 1.74
CA ILE A 41 -4.13 7.95 1.67
C ILE A 41 -3.43 9.19 2.21
N THR A 42 -3.29 10.21 1.38
CA THR A 42 -2.77 11.51 1.80
C THR A 42 -3.75 12.22 2.73
N SER A 43 -3.25 13.20 3.49
CA SER A 43 -4.05 14.06 4.37
C SER A 43 -5.13 14.86 3.64
N ASP A 44 -4.96 15.11 2.32
CA ASP A 44 -5.98 15.71 1.45
C ASP A 44 -6.93 14.68 0.80
N GLY A 45 -6.83 13.41 1.19
CA GLY A 45 -7.74 12.34 0.77
C GLY A 45 -7.41 11.68 -0.57
N LYS A 46 -6.26 11.98 -1.21
CA LYS A 46 -5.84 11.25 -2.42
C LYS A 46 -5.42 9.83 -2.06
N THR A 47 -6.01 8.89 -2.78
CA THR A 47 -5.80 7.46 -2.58
C THR A 47 -4.83 6.92 -3.63
N ILE A 48 -3.79 6.23 -3.19
CA ILE A 48 -2.77 5.62 -4.05
C ILE A 48 -2.67 4.13 -3.71
N VAL A 49 -2.91 3.28 -4.71
CA VAL A 49 -2.65 1.84 -4.59
C VAL A 49 -1.15 1.64 -4.60
N TRP A 50 -0.59 1.23 -3.46
CA TRP A 50 0.83 1.03 -3.29
C TRP A 50 1.28 -0.36 -3.71
N LYS A 51 0.53 -1.38 -3.29
CA LYS A 51 0.83 -2.79 -3.57
C LYS A 51 -0.44 -3.61 -3.62
N ALA A 52 -0.43 -4.69 -4.39
CA ALA A 52 -1.46 -5.71 -4.37
C ALA A 52 -0.78 -7.08 -4.32
N ASP A 53 -0.89 -7.77 -3.20
CA ASP A 53 -0.33 -9.10 -3.01
C ASP A 53 -1.38 -10.17 -3.34
N ASP A 54 -1.02 -11.13 -4.19
CA ASP A 54 -1.85 -12.34 -4.38
C ASP A 54 -1.79 -13.22 -3.13
N ILE A 55 -2.96 -13.46 -2.54
CA ILE A 55 -3.18 -14.28 -1.36
C ILE A 55 -4.10 -15.48 -1.65
N SER A 56 -4.34 -15.82 -2.91
CA SER A 56 -5.28 -16.90 -3.31
C SER A 56 -4.90 -18.28 -2.78
N GLY A 57 -3.60 -18.56 -2.69
CA GLY A 57 -3.05 -19.82 -2.15
C GLY A 57 -2.77 -19.77 -0.65
N ILE A 58 -2.87 -18.59 -0.05
CA ILE A 58 -2.59 -18.34 1.36
C ILE A 58 -3.94 -18.05 1.98
N ARG A 59 -4.62 -19.06 2.55
CA ARG A 59 -5.65 -18.78 3.56
C ARG A 59 -4.93 -17.91 4.60
N SER A 60 -5.05 -16.59 4.49
CA SER A 60 -4.13 -15.66 5.13
C SER A 60 -4.50 -15.64 6.60
N CYS A 61 -3.94 -16.60 7.33
CA CYS A 61 -4.06 -16.62 8.76
C CYS A 61 -3.40 -15.34 9.26
N TRP A 62 -3.86 -14.86 10.41
CA TRP A 62 -3.35 -13.63 11.02
C TRP A 62 -1.80 -13.52 11.06
N PRO A 63 -0.99 -14.61 11.18
CA PRO A 63 0.47 -14.49 11.18
C PRO A 63 1.06 -14.05 9.84
N ASP A 64 0.52 -14.55 8.71
CA ASP A 64 1.00 -14.19 7.38
C ASP A 64 0.69 -12.73 7.07
N ILE A 65 -0.49 -12.28 7.48
CA ILE A 65 -0.90 -10.88 7.37
C ILE A 65 0.06 -10.00 8.17
N ILE A 66 0.41 -10.37 9.40
CA ILE A 66 1.38 -9.61 10.20
C ILE A 66 2.75 -9.55 9.55
N ALA A 67 3.26 -10.67 9.05
CA ALA A 67 4.56 -10.69 8.38
C ALA A 67 4.56 -9.78 7.16
N LYS A 68 3.50 -9.82 6.33
CA LYS A 68 3.31 -8.94 5.18
C LYS A 68 3.22 -7.47 5.59
N THR A 69 2.41 -7.14 6.60
CA THR A 69 2.27 -5.78 7.11
C THR A 69 3.59 -5.23 7.64
N LYS A 70 4.35 -6.00 8.41
CA LYS A 70 5.68 -5.57 8.91
C LYS A 70 6.66 -5.30 7.77
N ASN A 71 6.73 -6.19 6.79
CA ASN A 71 7.60 -6.01 5.63
C ASN A 71 7.21 -4.76 4.82
N LEU A 72 5.90 -4.55 4.63
CA LEU A 72 5.38 -3.37 3.96
C LEU A 72 5.73 -2.07 4.69
N LEU A 73 5.61 -2.02 6.02
CA LEU A 73 6.00 -0.85 6.81
C LEU A 73 7.49 -0.52 6.62
N LEU A 74 8.36 -1.54 6.64
CA LEU A 74 9.79 -1.38 6.38
C LEU A 74 10.08 -0.93 4.93
N GLU A 75 9.31 -1.41 3.94
CA GLU A 75 9.42 -0.97 2.54
C GLU A 75 9.05 0.52 2.41
N ILE A 76 7.97 0.96 3.05
CA ILE A 76 7.51 2.36 3.00
C ILE A 76 8.49 3.29 3.73
N GLU A 77 9.02 2.86 4.89
CA GLU A 77 10.03 3.61 5.64
C GLU A 77 11.31 3.83 4.81
N LYS A 78 11.76 2.81 4.06
CA LYS A 78 12.93 2.93 3.15
C LYS A 78 12.72 3.95 2.03
N GLU A 79 11.47 4.16 1.61
CA GLU A 79 11.10 5.17 0.61
C GLU A 79 10.96 6.58 1.24
N GLY A 80 11.21 6.72 2.55
CA GLY A 80 11.16 8.00 3.27
C GLY A 80 9.75 8.54 3.50
N ILE A 81 8.74 7.67 3.40
CA ILE A 81 7.33 8.04 3.54
C ILE A 81 6.93 7.91 5.00
N GLN A 82 6.44 8.99 5.60
CA GLN A 82 5.87 8.96 6.95
C GLN A 82 4.46 8.38 6.92
N ILE A 83 4.25 7.30 7.67
CA ILE A 83 2.92 6.72 7.91
C ILE A 83 2.36 7.26 9.22
N ASN A 84 1.11 7.70 9.21
CA ASN A 84 0.38 8.11 10.40
C ASN A 84 -0.92 7.31 10.56
N ALA A 85 -1.27 7.05 11.81
CA ALA A 85 -2.58 6.50 12.16
C ALA A 85 -3.62 7.62 12.19
N VAL A 86 -4.87 7.28 11.85
CA VAL A 86 -6.05 8.13 11.96
C VAL A 86 -6.94 7.59 13.07
#